data_AF-A0A534G4B1-F1
#
_entry.id   AF-A0A534G4B1-F1
#
_cell.length_a   1.000
_cell.length_b   1.000
_cell.length_c   1.000
_cell.angle_alpha   90.00
_cell.angle_beta   90.00
_cell.angle_gamma   90.00
#
_symmetry.space_group_name_H-M   'P 1'
#
loop_
_entity.id
_entity.type
_entity.pdbx_description
1 polymer ?
#
loop_
_entity_poly.entity_id
_entity_poly.type
_entity_poly.pdbx_seq_one_letter_code
_entity_poly.pdbx_strand_id
1 'polypeptide(L)'
;MKHCALIAPALQAERAVSSRTVFFVSDQTGVTAETLGHSLMTQFEGQEFRPVTLPFVSSLDKAQEAVRRINRAAEQGLRPIVFSTLVQDDLREIVMGANALFLDLFSTFVGPLERELDARSTHRAGRAHGMADLAAYTTRIEATNFSLANDDGSGGDYAHADVVLIGVSRVGKTPTCVYMALQYGVFAANY
;
A
#
# COMPACT_ATOMS: atom_id res chain seq x y z
N MET A 1 -4.77 56.45 -35.35
CA MET A 1 -5.82 56.04 -34.39
C MET A 1 -6.93 55.38 -35.21
N LYS A 2 -7.36 54.12 -35.10
CA LYS A 2 -7.43 53.12 -34.01
C LYS A 2 -7.31 51.73 -34.67
N HIS A 3 -6.30 50.90 -34.38
CA HIS A 3 -6.39 49.62 -33.61
C HIS A 3 -7.77 48.94 -33.73
N CYS A 4 -7.95 47.81 -34.45
CA CYS A 4 -7.39 46.45 -34.28
C CYS A 4 -7.81 45.77 -32.96
N ALA A 5 -8.75 44.83 -33.05
CA ALA A 5 -8.78 43.52 -32.36
C ALA A 5 -10.18 42.90 -32.52
N LEU A 6 -10.38 42.10 -33.59
CA LEU A 6 -11.44 41.09 -33.61
C LEU A 6 -10.94 39.91 -32.79
N ILE A 7 -11.62 39.64 -31.68
CA ILE A 7 -11.36 38.51 -30.79
C ILE A 7 -11.88 37.26 -31.51
N ALA A 8 -10.97 36.46 -32.05
CA ALA A 8 -11.28 35.08 -32.42
C ALA A 8 -11.22 34.23 -31.13
N PRO A 9 -12.22 33.37 -30.85
CA PRO A 9 -12.10 32.44 -29.74
C PRO A 9 -11.01 31.43 -30.10
N ALA A 10 -9.99 31.35 -29.26
CA ALA A 10 -9.01 30.28 -29.33
C ALA A 10 -9.77 28.96 -29.16
N LEU A 11 -9.78 28.14 -30.22
CA LEU A 11 -10.11 26.72 -30.10
C LEU A 11 -9.12 26.11 -29.12
N GLN A 12 -9.55 25.93 -27.87
CA GLN A 12 -8.92 25.01 -26.95
C GLN A 12 -9.08 23.62 -27.58
N ALA A 13 -8.05 23.15 -28.25
CA ALA A 13 -7.96 21.75 -28.61
C ALA A 13 -8.00 20.95 -27.30
N GLU A 14 -9.09 20.21 -27.09
CA GLU A 14 -9.14 19.11 -26.11
C GLU A 14 -7.96 18.19 -26.43
N ARG A 15 -6.85 18.36 -25.71
CA ARG A 15 -5.86 17.30 -25.57
C ARG A 15 -6.63 16.17 -24.89
N ALA A 16 -6.94 15.11 -25.63
CA ALA A 16 -7.27 13.84 -25.01
C ALA A 16 -6.13 13.51 -24.06
N VAL A 17 -6.34 13.73 -22.75
CA VAL A 17 -5.34 13.42 -21.74
C VAL A 17 -5.27 11.90 -21.71
N SER A 18 -4.27 11.35 -22.39
CA SER A 18 -3.99 9.93 -22.35
C SER A 18 -3.47 9.60 -20.96
N SER A 19 -4.36 9.20 -20.06
CA SER A 19 -4.01 8.79 -18.70
C SER A 19 -3.16 7.53 -18.75
N ARG A 20 -1.94 7.58 -18.20
CA ARG A 20 -1.04 6.42 -18.18
C ARG A 20 -1.48 5.46 -17.08
N THR A 21 -1.66 4.18 -17.42
CA THR A 21 -2.03 3.18 -16.42
C THR A 21 -0.83 2.85 -15.53
N VAL A 22 -1.05 2.81 -14.22
CA VAL A 22 -0.07 2.45 -13.21
C VAL A 22 -0.57 1.21 -12.48
N PHE A 23 0.19 0.12 -12.56
CA PHE A 23 -0.13 -1.14 -11.90
C PHE A 23 0.63 -1.29 -10.59
N PHE A 24 -0.07 -1.68 -9.53
CA PHE A 24 0.52 -2.05 -8.24
C PHE A 24 0.42 -3.56 -8.07
N VAL A 25 1.55 -4.26 -8.13
CA VAL A 25 1.59 -5.73 -8.16
C VAL A 25 2.21 -6.26 -6.86
N SER A 26 1.52 -7.17 -6.19
CA SER A 26 1.98 -7.75 -4.93
C SER A 26 1.50 -9.19 -4.78
N ASP A 27 2.28 -10.01 -4.07
CA ASP A 27 1.87 -11.34 -3.60
C ASP A 27 0.93 -11.28 -2.38
N GLN A 28 0.75 -10.09 -1.79
CA GLN A 28 -0.18 -9.79 -0.69
C GLN A 28 -1.20 -8.72 -1.13
N THR A 29 -1.60 -7.82 -0.23
CA THR A 29 -2.68 -6.84 -0.44
C THR A 29 -2.34 -5.73 -1.43
N GLY A 30 -1.05 -5.46 -1.70
CA GLY A 30 -0.63 -4.38 -2.59
C GLY A 30 -0.47 -3.00 -1.93
N VAL A 31 -0.88 -2.84 -0.66
CA VAL A 31 -0.89 -1.55 0.06
C VAL A 31 0.48 -0.87 0.08
N THR A 32 1.56 -1.64 0.23
CA THR A 32 2.94 -1.09 0.21
C THR A 32 3.31 -0.54 -1.16
N ALA A 33 2.98 -1.27 -2.24
CA ALA A 33 3.25 -0.84 -3.62
C ALA A 33 2.43 0.41 -3.96
N GLU A 34 1.15 0.43 -3.58
CA GLU A 34 0.27 1.58 -3.74
C GLU A 34 0.81 2.81 -3.00
N THR A 35 1.11 2.66 -1.70
CA THR A 35 1.52 3.79 -0.87
C THR A 35 2.79 4.44 -1.41
N LEU A 36 3.84 3.64 -1.66
CA LEU A 36 5.10 4.15 -2.18
C LEU A 36 4.96 4.69 -3.60
N GLY A 37 4.28 3.95 -4.48
CA GLY A 37 4.13 4.38 -5.86
C GLY A 37 3.28 5.65 -5.98
N HIS A 38 2.19 5.77 -5.23
CA HIS A 38 1.41 7.02 -5.16
C HIS A 38 2.28 8.19 -4.69
N SER A 39 3.06 8.02 -3.61
CA SER A 39 3.98 9.07 -3.13
C SER A 39 5.05 9.47 -4.16
N LEU A 40 5.50 8.54 -5.00
CA LEU A 40 6.43 8.86 -6.09
C LEU A 40 5.72 9.58 -7.24
N MET A 41 4.49 9.19 -7.55
CA MET A 41 3.72 9.80 -8.64
C MET A 41 3.30 11.25 -8.36
N THR A 42 3.11 11.64 -7.10
CA THR A 42 2.78 13.04 -6.74
C THR A 42 3.88 14.03 -7.11
N GLN A 43 5.12 13.57 -7.36
CA GLN A 43 6.23 14.41 -7.80
C GLN A 43 6.10 14.87 -9.27
N PHE A 44 5.12 14.35 -10.02
CA PHE A 44 4.93 14.64 -11.44
C PHE A 44 3.63 15.42 -11.68
N GLU A 45 3.66 16.72 -11.41
CA GLU A 45 2.51 17.62 -11.62
C GLU A 45 2.04 17.63 -13.09
N GLY A 46 0.71 17.74 -13.28
CA GLY A 46 0.09 17.83 -14.60
C GLY A 46 0.03 16.52 -15.40
N GLN A 47 0.47 15.40 -14.82
CA GLN A 47 0.28 14.06 -15.40
C GLN A 47 -0.92 13.36 -14.77
N GLU A 48 -1.77 12.76 -15.60
CA GLU A 48 -2.86 11.92 -15.13
C GLU A 48 -2.46 10.44 -15.15
N PHE A 49 -2.72 9.77 -14.04
CA PHE A 49 -2.47 8.35 -13.87
C PHE A 49 -3.75 7.61 -13.54
N ARG A 50 -3.89 6.41 -14.14
CA ARG A 50 -4.97 5.48 -13.82
C ARG A 50 -4.41 4.34 -12.97
N PRO A 51 -4.60 4.35 -11.64
CA PRO A 51 -4.11 3.29 -10.78
C PRO A 51 -4.92 2.00 -10.96
N VAL A 52 -4.24 0.86 -10.95
CA VAL A 52 -4.84 -0.49 -10.98
C VAL A 52 -4.05 -1.41 -10.06
N THR A 53 -4.71 -1.98 -9.08
CA THR A 53 -4.05 -2.89 -8.12
C THR A 53 -4.30 -4.34 -8.50
N LEU A 54 -3.22 -5.11 -8.52
CA LEU A 54 -3.18 -6.55 -8.76
C LEU A 54 -2.66 -7.23 -7.50
N PRO A 55 -3.53 -7.45 -6.50
CA PRO A 55 -3.14 -8.10 -5.25
C PRO A 55 -3.09 -9.62 -5.40
N PHE A 56 -2.42 -10.28 -4.46
CA PHE A 56 -2.34 -11.73 -4.32
C PHE A 56 -1.82 -12.46 -5.56
N VAL A 57 -0.87 -11.87 -6.28
CA VAL A 57 -0.16 -12.49 -7.41
C VAL A 57 0.87 -13.48 -6.84
N SER A 58 0.37 -14.61 -6.38
CA SER A 58 1.10 -15.63 -5.61
C SER A 58 1.24 -16.98 -6.31
N SER A 59 0.89 -17.07 -7.59
CA SER A 59 1.05 -18.27 -8.42
C SER A 59 1.42 -17.90 -9.85
N LEU A 60 1.98 -18.87 -10.61
CA LEU A 60 2.36 -18.68 -12.00
C LEU A 60 1.17 -18.21 -12.85
N ASP A 61 0.00 -18.84 -12.70
CA ASP A 61 -1.21 -18.48 -13.46
C ASP A 61 -1.63 -17.03 -13.21
N LYS A 62 -1.53 -16.57 -11.96
CA LYS A 62 -1.84 -15.20 -11.59
C LYS A 62 -0.80 -14.22 -12.11
N ALA A 63 0.47 -14.58 -12.11
CA ALA A 63 1.53 -13.76 -12.69
C ALA A 63 1.33 -13.60 -14.21
N GLN A 64 0.99 -14.68 -14.91
CA GLN A 64 0.65 -14.62 -16.32
C GLN A 64 -0.61 -13.80 -16.60
N GLU A 65 -1.63 -13.89 -15.74
CA GLU A 65 -2.82 -13.04 -15.83
C GLU A 65 -2.48 -11.55 -15.62
N ALA A 66 -1.61 -11.25 -14.66
CA ALA A 66 -1.11 -9.89 -14.47
C ALA A 66 -0.43 -9.36 -15.74
N VAL A 67 0.46 -10.15 -16.36
CA VAL A 67 1.11 -9.81 -17.63
C VAL A 67 0.08 -9.55 -18.74
N ARG A 68 -0.92 -10.41 -18.90
CA ARG A 68 -2.00 -10.21 -19.89
C ARG A 68 -2.72 -8.89 -19.68
N ARG A 69 -3.08 -8.56 -18.44
CA ARG A 69 -3.77 -7.30 -18.10
C ARG A 69 -2.88 -6.08 -18.35
N ILE A 70 -1.60 -6.16 -18.00
CA ILE A 70 -0.62 -5.08 -18.23
C ILE A 70 -0.44 -4.85 -19.73
N ASN A 71 -0.22 -5.91 -20.51
CA ASN A 71 -0.03 -5.83 -21.95
C ASN A 71 -1.27 -5.26 -22.66
N ARG A 72 -2.47 -5.69 -22.25
CA ARG A 72 -3.71 -5.12 -22.78
C ARG A 72 -3.84 -3.62 -22.52
N ALA A 73 -3.41 -3.14 -21.35
CA ALA A 73 -3.39 -1.70 -21.08
C ALA A 73 -2.36 -0.96 -21.94
N ALA A 74 -1.22 -1.60 -22.27
CA ALA A 74 -0.22 -1.05 -23.17
C ALA A 74 -0.73 -0.92 -24.61
N GLU A 75 -1.56 -1.84 -25.07
CA GLU A 75 -2.21 -1.77 -26.39
C GLU A 75 -3.23 -0.64 -26.51
N GLN A 76 -3.82 -0.22 -25.39
CA GLN A 76 -4.91 0.76 -25.33
C GLN A 76 -4.42 2.21 -25.16
N GLY A 77 -3.11 2.45 -25.04
CA GLY A 77 -2.60 3.79 -24.82
C GLY A 77 -1.09 3.86 -24.58
N LEU A 78 -0.70 4.60 -23.54
CA LEU A 78 0.71 4.75 -23.18
C LEU A 78 1.24 3.47 -22.49
N ARG A 79 2.53 3.19 -22.71
CA ARG A 79 3.26 2.13 -21.98
C ARG A 79 3.01 2.27 -20.47
N PRO A 80 2.44 1.25 -19.79
CA PRO A 80 2.14 1.30 -18.37
C PRO A 80 3.40 1.35 -17.51
N ILE A 81 3.20 1.73 -16.25
CA ILE A 81 4.21 1.63 -15.18
C ILE A 81 3.74 0.53 -14.22
N VAL A 82 4.65 -0.29 -13.75
CA VAL A 82 4.39 -1.34 -12.76
C VAL A 82 5.27 -1.05 -11.54
N PHE A 83 4.65 -0.83 -10.39
CA PHE A 83 5.31 -0.90 -9.09
C PHE A 83 5.08 -2.29 -8.51
N SER A 84 6.16 -3.03 -8.26
CA SER A 84 6.10 -4.41 -7.80
C SER A 84 6.73 -4.57 -6.42
N THR A 85 6.09 -5.39 -5.60
CA THR A 85 6.63 -5.92 -4.33
C THR A 85 6.73 -7.45 -4.36
N LEU A 86 6.77 -8.06 -5.55
CA LEU A 86 6.95 -9.51 -5.68
C LEU A 86 8.32 -9.94 -5.16
N VAL A 87 8.31 -10.89 -4.23
CA VAL A 87 9.51 -11.47 -3.59
C VAL A 87 9.93 -12.82 -4.17
N GLN A 88 9.03 -13.55 -4.82
CA GLN A 88 9.38 -14.80 -5.50
C GLN A 88 9.97 -14.48 -6.87
N ASP A 89 11.22 -14.90 -7.10
CA ASP A 89 11.95 -14.61 -8.34
C ASP A 89 11.20 -15.13 -9.58
N ASP A 90 10.68 -16.37 -9.55
CA ASP A 90 9.93 -16.95 -10.67
C ASP A 90 8.71 -16.09 -11.08
N LEU A 91 7.96 -15.57 -10.09
CA LEU A 91 6.78 -14.73 -10.36
C LEU A 91 7.20 -13.35 -10.86
N ARG A 92 8.26 -12.80 -10.27
CA ARG A 92 8.83 -11.52 -10.65
C ARG A 92 9.32 -11.53 -12.08
N GLU A 93 10.06 -12.56 -12.48
CA GLU A 93 10.58 -12.71 -13.84
C GLU A 93 9.46 -12.76 -14.88
N ILE A 94 8.36 -13.48 -14.59
CA ILE A 94 7.17 -13.51 -15.44
C ILE A 94 6.60 -12.09 -15.62
N VAL A 95 6.37 -11.36 -14.52
CA VAL A 95 5.74 -10.02 -14.58
C VAL A 95 6.68 -8.98 -15.21
N MET A 96 7.99 -9.11 -15.00
CA MET A 96 9.00 -8.25 -15.60
C MET A 96 9.03 -8.37 -17.14
N GLY A 97 8.57 -9.49 -17.70
CA GLY A 97 8.39 -9.67 -19.14
C GLY A 97 7.21 -8.90 -19.75
N ALA A 98 6.39 -8.20 -18.96
CA ALA A 98 5.30 -7.39 -19.48
C ALA A 98 5.81 -6.14 -20.24
N ASN A 99 5.00 -5.66 -21.19
CA ASN A 99 5.27 -4.42 -21.93
C ASN A 99 4.97 -3.17 -21.06
N ALA A 100 5.77 -2.97 -20.02
CA ALA A 100 5.64 -1.87 -19.07
C ALA A 100 7.01 -1.44 -18.54
N LEU A 101 7.09 -0.25 -17.96
CA LEU A 101 8.21 0.10 -17.09
C LEU A 101 8.03 -0.67 -15.78
N PHE A 102 8.94 -1.61 -15.48
CA PHE A 102 8.87 -2.41 -14.26
C PHE A 102 9.81 -1.84 -13.19
N LEU A 103 9.22 -1.35 -12.11
CA LEU A 103 9.89 -0.81 -10.94
C LEU A 103 9.71 -1.79 -9.78
N ASP A 104 10.76 -2.54 -9.49
CA ASP A 104 10.79 -3.43 -8.33
C ASP A 104 11.28 -2.67 -7.11
N LEU A 105 10.37 -2.45 -6.18
CA LEU A 105 10.63 -1.69 -4.97
C LEU A 105 11.60 -2.43 -4.04
N PHE A 106 11.57 -3.76 -3.99
CA PHE A 106 12.50 -4.49 -3.13
C PHE A 106 13.90 -4.52 -3.70
N SER A 107 14.12 -4.95 -4.95
CA SER A 107 15.50 -5.01 -5.47
C SER A 107 16.19 -3.64 -5.52
N THR A 108 15.42 -2.56 -5.70
CA THR A 108 15.95 -1.19 -5.67
C THR A 108 16.56 -0.83 -4.31
N PHE A 109 15.95 -1.24 -3.19
CA PHE A 109 16.38 -0.85 -1.84
C PHE A 109 17.14 -1.93 -1.08
N VAL A 110 16.98 -3.22 -1.44
CA VAL A 110 17.67 -4.34 -0.79
C VAL A 110 19.17 -4.27 -1.02
N GLY A 111 19.65 -4.02 -2.25
CA GLY A 111 21.09 -4.00 -2.54
C GLY A 111 21.90 -2.96 -1.72
N PRO A 112 21.41 -1.72 -1.56
CA PRO A 112 22.00 -0.77 -0.61
C PRO A 112 22.00 -1.28 0.85
N LEU A 113 20.91 -1.88 1.32
CA LEU A 113 20.81 -2.41 2.68
C LEU A 113 21.74 -3.60 2.92
N GLU A 114 21.88 -4.51 1.96
CA GLU A 114 22.82 -5.65 2.08
C GLU A 114 24.26 -5.18 2.28
N ARG A 115 24.64 -4.10 1.59
CA ARG A 115 25.97 -3.50 1.71
C ARG A 115 26.19 -2.82 3.05
N GLU A 116 25.19 -2.07 3.52
CA GLU A 116 25.28 -1.37 4.81
C GLU A 116 25.25 -2.34 5.99
N LEU A 117 24.48 -3.42 5.88
CA LEU A 117 24.31 -4.41 6.94
C LEU A 117 25.34 -5.55 6.90
N ASP A 118 26.20 -5.58 5.88
CA ASP A 118 27.13 -6.68 5.59
C ASP A 118 26.45 -8.07 5.65
N ALA A 119 25.23 -8.15 5.11
CA ALA A 119 24.38 -9.34 5.20
C ALA A 119 23.55 -9.51 3.93
N ARG A 120 23.43 -10.77 3.46
CA ARG A 120 22.56 -11.11 2.32
C ARG A 120 21.09 -11.17 2.73
N SER A 121 20.23 -10.63 1.89
CA SER A 121 18.79 -10.79 1.99
C SER A 121 18.42 -12.25 1.76
N THR A 122 17.48 -12.76 2.55
CA THR A 122 17.07 -14.16 2.42
C THR A 122 16.16 -14.46 1.22
N HIS A 123 15.81 -13.48 0.37
CA HIS A 123 14.97 -13.62 -0.85
C HIS A 123 13.71 -14.52 -0.72
N ARG A 124 13.26 -14.79 0.50
CA ARG A 124 12.18 -15.76 0.78
C ARG A 124 10.86 -15.03 0.92
N ALA A 125 9.94 -15.35 0.02
CA ALA A 125 8.54 -14.97 0.15
C ALA A 125 7.98 -15.43 1.51
N GLY A 126 7.26 -14.54 2.18
CA GLY A 126 6.54 -14.87 3.41
C GLY A 126 7.03 -14.19 4.70
N ARG A 127 8.23 -13.60 4.76
CA ARG A 127 8.63 -12.83 5.96
C ARG A 127 8.26 -11.36 5.97
N ALA A 128 7.73 -10.83 4.86
CA ALA A 128 7.14 -9.50 4.85
C ALA A 128 5.93 -9.37 5.78
N HIS A 129 5.26 -10.48 6.18
CA HIS A 129 4.16 -10.46 7.15
C HIS A 129 3.93 -11.76 7.96
N GLY A 130 4.60 -12.89 7.66
CA GLY A 130 4.16 -14.21 8.17
C GLY A 130 4.76 -14.70 9.49
N MET A 131 5.92 -14.20 9.91
CA MET A 131 6.63 -14.70 11.11
C MET A 131 7.49 -13.62 11.80
N ALA A 132 7.34 -12.35 11.41
CA ALA A 132 8.25 -11.30 11.89
C ALA A 132 8.09 -11.00 13.38
N ASP A 133 6.94 -11.34 13.98
CA ASP A 133 6.82 -11.27 15.43
C ASP A 133 5.59 -12.06 15.92
N LEU A 134 5.75 -13.37 16.15
CA LEU A 134 4.70 -14.16 16.80
C LEU A 134 4.36 -13.53 18.15
N ALA A 135 5.34 -12.96 18.85
CA ALA A 135 5.11 -12.27 20.10
C ALA A 135 4.27 -11.01 19.89
N ALA A 136 4.60 -10.10 18.97
CA ALA A 136 3.76 -8.92 18.73
C ALA A 136 2.37 -9.27 18.17
N TYR A 137 2.23 -10.35 17.39
CA TYR A 137 0.91 -10.85 17.00
C TYR A 137 0.12 -11.31 18.23
N THR A 138 0.72 -12.14 19.09
CA THR A 138 0.12 -12.57 20.36
C THR A 138 -0.22 -11.38 21.25
N THR A 139 0.67 -10.40 21.39
CA THR A 139 0.44 -9.17 22.15
C THR A 139 -0.75 -8.39 21.61
N ARG A 140 -0.92 -8.27 20.29
CA ARG A 140 -2.11 -7.62 19.71
C ARG A 140 -3.39 -8.39 20.01
N ILE A 141 -3.36 -9.71 19.96
CA ILE A 141 -4.51 -10.56 20.31
C ILE A 141 -4.88 -10.38 21.78
N GLU A 142 -3.90 -10.44 22.68
CA GLU A 142 -4.08 -10.22 24.11
C GLU A 142 -4.60 -8.81 24.42
N ALA A 143 -3.98 -7.77 23.84
CA ALA A 143 -4.41 -6.39 23.97
C ALA A 143 -5.84 -6.18 23.44
N THR A 144 -6.22 -6.84 22.34
CA THR A 144 -7.58 -6.73 21.77
C THR A 144 -8.60 -7.38 22.70
N ASN A 145 -8.30 -8.58 23.21
CA ASN A 145 -9.15 -9.25 24.20
C ASN A 145 -9.29 -8.41 25.47
N PHE A 146 -8.19 -7.80 25.94
CA PHE A 146 -8.21 -6.89 27.07
C PHE A 146 -9.09 -5.67 26.80
N SER A 147 -8.93 -4.98 25.66
CA SER A 147 -9.74 -3.80 25.34
C SER A 147 -11.23 -4.11 25.19
N LEU A 148 -11.58 -5.26 24.60
CA LEU A 148 -12.98 -5.71 24.51
C LEU A 148 -13.56 -6.09 25.88
N ALA A 149 -12.76 -6.73 26.75
CA ALA A 149 -13.19 -7.07 28.11
C ALA A 149 -13.37 -5.83 29.01
N ASN A 150 -12.72 -4.72 28.68
CA ASN A 150 -12.73 -3.48 29.46
C ASN A 150 -13.52 -2.34 28.78
N ASP A 151 -14.45 -2.67 27.87
CA ASP A 151 -15.23 -1.69 27.10
C ASP A 151 -16.50 -1.18 27.83
N ASP A 152 -16.95 -1.89 28.86
CA ASP A 152 -18.28 -1.68 29.44
C ASP A 152 -18.25 -0.78 30.70
N GLY A 153 -17.08 -0.22 31.07
CA GLY A 153 -16.90 0.65 32.24
C GLY A 153 -17.18 -0.01 33.60
N SER A 154 -17.45 -1.32 33.64
CA SER A 154 -17.84 -2.09 34.82
C SER A 154 -16.63 -2.78 35.45
N GLY A 155 -15.83 -2.01 36.19
CA GLY A 155 -14.77 -2.57 37.03
C GLY A 155 -13.61 -3.17 36.22
N GLY A 156 -13.16 -2.44 35.20
CA GLY A 156 -12.05 -2.85 34.35
C GLY A 156 -10.75 -3.07 35.12
N ASP A 157 -9.89 -3.95 34.57
CA ASP A 157 -8.55 -4.21 35.07
C ASP A 157 -7.60 -3.05 34.72
N TYR A 158 -7.81 -1.90 35.34
CA TYR A 158 -7.01 -0.69 35.10
C TYR A 158 -5.55 -0.84 35.53
N ALA A 159 -5.23 -1.79 36.41
CA ALA A 159 -3.87 -2.02 36.87
C ALA A 159 -2.96 -2.59 35.77
N HIS A 160 -3.54 -3.33 34.82
CA HIS A 160 -2.84 -3.90 33.67
C HIS A 160 -3.08 -3.12 32.37
N ALA A 161 -3.73 -1.95 32.45
CA ALA A 161 -3.91 -1.07 31.30
C ALA A 161 -2.63 -0.24 31.05
N ASP A 162 -2.15 -0.26 29.81
CA ASP A 162 -1.12 0.68 29.35
C ASP A 162 -1.68 2.10 29.26
N VAL A 163 -2.96 2.22 28.87
CA VAL A 163 -3.65 3.49 28.67
C VAL A 163 -5.10 3.36 29.14
N VAL A 164 -5.58 4.36 29.88
CA VAL A 164 -6.99 4.48 30.27
C VAL A 164 -7.60 5.71 29.61
N LEU A 165 -8.63 5.50 28.78
CA LEU A 165 -9.35 6.57 28.11
C LEU A 165 -10.51 7.02 29.01
N ILE A 166 -10.45 8.28 29.47
CA ILE A 166 -11.48 8.89 30.31
C ILE A 166 -12.30 9.85 29.46
N GLY A 167 -13.63 9.73 29.50
CA GLY A 167 -14.51 10.67 28.82
C GLY A 167 -15.99 10.41 29.05
N VAL A 168 -16.86 11.32 28.60
CA VAL A 168 -18.32 11.10 28.69
C VAL A 168 -18.78 9.94 27.79
N SER A 169 -20.01 9.46 27.99
CA SER A 169 -20.58 8.41 27.14
C SER A 169 -20.64 8.86 25.67
N ARG A 170 -20.39 7.94 24.73
CA ARG A 170 -20.50 8.14 23.27
C ARG A 170 -19.48 9.10 22.62
N VAL A 171 -18.30 9.30 23.22
CA VAL A 171 -17.18 10.06 22.60
C VAL A 171 -16.19 9.20 21.80
N GLY A 172 -16.56 7.95 21.50
CA GLY A 172 -15.70 7.06 20.70
C GLY A 172 -14.55 6.41 21.49
N LYS A 173 -14.66 6.26 22.82
CA LYS A 173 -13.65 5.55 23.64
C LYS A 173 -13.47 4.11 23.16
N THR A 174 -14.57 3.36 23.03
CA THR A 174 -14.63 1.99 22.51
C THR A 174 -13.85 1.77 21.21
N PRO A 175 -14.19 2.45 20.09
CA PRO A 175 -13.45 2.25 18.84
C PRO A 175 -11.99 2.71 18.94
N THR A 176 -11.67 3.67 19.80
CA THR A 176 -10.29 4.12 20.01
C THR A 176 -9.46 3.08 20.76
N CYS A 177 -9.98 2.49 21.84
CA CYS A 177 -9.31 1.41 22.57
C CYS A 177 -9.03 0.21 21.66
N VAL A 178 -10.06 -0.25 20.94
CA VAL A 178 -9.95 -1.37 20.01
C VAL A 178 -8.96 -1.07 18.87
N TYR A 179 -8.96 0.16 18.34
CA TYR A 179 -7.98 0.57 17.33
C TYR A 179 -6.54 0.52 17.87
N MET A 180 -6.31 1.03 19.08
CA MET A 180 -4.99 1.02 19.71
C MET A 180 -4.48 -0.40 19.96
N ALA A 181 -5.36 -1.29 20.43
CA ALA A 181 -5.04 -2.70 20.61
C ALA A 181 -4.70 -3.40 19.28
N LEU A 182 -5.50 -3.20 18.24
CA LEU A 182 -5.31 -3.86 16.94
C LEU A 182 -4.05 -3.39 16.20
N GLN A 183 -3.78 -2.08 16.20
CA GLN A 183 -2.69 -1.51 15.41
C GLN A 183 -1.36 -1.53 16.16
N TYR A 184 -1.40 -1.29 17.48
CA TYR A 184 -0.20 -1.06 18.27
C TYR A 184 0.01 -2.08 19.39
N GLY A 185 -0.94 -2.99 19.63
CA GLY A 185 -0.83 -3.97 20.72
C GLY A 185 -0.91 -3.36 22.11
N VAL A 186 -1.57 -2.21 22.24
CA VAL A 186 -1.71 -1.45 23.50
C VAL A 186 -2.90 -1.97 24.29
N PHE A 187 -2.70 -2.29 25.57
CA PHE A 187 -3.74 -2.70 26.51
C PHE A 187 -4.55 -1.48 26.95
N ALA A 188 -5.51 -1.08 26.12
CA ALA A 188 -6.31 0.12 26.35
C ALA A 188 -7.63 -0.21 27.07
N ALA A 189 -7.92 0.47 28.17
CA ALA A 189 -9.19 0.37 28.90
C ALA A 189 -9.98 1.68 28.81
N ASN A 190 -11.31 1.62 28.95
CA ASN A 190 -12.13 2.82 28.98
C ASN A 190 -12.73 3.08 30.39
N TYR A 191 -13.00 4.36 30.66
CA TYR A 191 -13.64 4.88 31.87
C TYR A 191 -14.64 5.98 31.49
#